data_AF-X1GP82-F1
#
_entry.id   AF-X1GP82-F1
#
_cell.length_a   1.000
_cell.length_b   1.000
_cell.length_c   1.000
_cell.angle_alpha   90.00
_cell.angle_beta   90.00
_cell.angle_gamma   90.00
#
_symmetry.space_group_name_H-M   'P 1'
#
loop_
_entity.id
_entity.type
_entity.pdbx_description
1 polymer ?
#
loop_
_entity_poly.entity_id
_entity_poly.type
_entity_poly.pdbx_seq_one_letter_code
_entity_poly.pdbx_strand_id
1 'polypeptide(L)'
;LIILLYEGAIKFMRLAVRELEKGNYEAKGLYINKAQDVINELNAVLDTDAGGEIATNLRKLYSFMCNRLSQANIKRDPQIIREVITLMEELNQGWKAITG
;
A
#
# COMPACT_ATOMS: atom_id res chain seq x y z
N LEU A 1 -5.39 -5.38 14.33
CA LEU A 1 -6.08 -4.64 13.24
C LEU A 1 -5.12 -4.14 12.17
N ILE A 2 -4.04 -3.43 12.55
CA ILE A 2 -3.03 -2.90 11.62
C ILE A 2 -2.47 -3.98 10.66
N ILE A 3 -2.02 -5.12 11.18
CA ILE A 3 -1.51 -6.24 10.35
C ILE A 3 -2.50 -6.67 9.26
N LEU A 4 -3.80 -6.78 9.60
CA LEU A 4 -4.83 -7.18 8.65
C LEU A 4 -5.06 -6.14 7.55
N LEU A 5 -4.92 -4.85 7.88
CA LEU A 5 -4.98 -3.77 6.89
C LEU A 5 -3.80 -3.86 5.91
N TYR A 6 -2.58 -4.08 6.42
CA TYR A 6 -1.40 -4.30 5.56
C TYR A 6 -1.59 -5.51 4.64
N GLU A 7 -2.03 -6.64 5.19
CA GLU A 7 -2.31 -7.86 4.41
C GLU A 7 -3.40 -7.64 3.36
N GLY A 8 -4.44 -6.88 3.70
CA GLY A 8 -5.51 -6.48 2.77
C GLY A 8 -4.98 -5.62 1.62
N ALA A 9 -4.21 -4.57 1.90
CA ALA A 9 -3.60 -3.73 0.88
C ALA A 9 -2.66 -4.54 -0.04
N ILE A 10 -1.79 -5.39 0.52
CA ILE A 10 -0.90 -6.27 -0.24
C ILE A 10 -1.70 -7.20 -1.14
N LYS A 11 -2.79 -7.80 -0.63
CA LYS A 11 -3.68 -8.66 -1.42
C LYS A 11 -4.28 -7.91 -2.61
N PHE A 12 -4.78 -6.69 -2.40
CA PHE A 12 -5.33 -5.89 -3.50
C PHE A 12 -4.27 -5.54 -4.54
N MET A 13 -3.05 -5.16 -4.13
CA MET A 13 -1.96 -4.90 -5.07
C MET A 13 -1.56 -6.15 -5.88
N ARG A 14 -1.51 -7.33 -5.26
CA ARG A 14 -1.27 -8.60 -5.97
C ARG A 14 -2.36 -8.91 -7.00
N LEU A 15 -3.63 -8.63 -6.66
CA LEU A 15 -4.74 -8.74 -7.62
C LEU A 15 -4.61 -7.73 -8.76
N ALA A 16 -4.21 -6.48 -8.48
CA ALA A 16 -3.97 -5.47 -9.50
C ALA A 16 -2.88 -5.90 -10.50
N VAL A 17 -1.77 -6.46 -10.00
CA VAL A 17 -0.70 -7.03 -10.85
C VAL A 17 -1.24 -8.15 -11.74
N ARG A 18 -1.99 -9.10 -11.17
CA ARG A 18 -2.56 -10.22 -11.93
C ARG A 18 -3.51 -9.74 -13.03
N GLU A 19 -4.37 -8.78 -12.74
CA GLU A 19 -5.31 -8.25 -13.74
C GLU A 19 -4.61 -7.42 -14.81
N LEU A 20 -3.53 -6.69 -14.45
CA LEU A 20 -2.69 -5.99 -15.41
C LEU A 20 -2.00 -6.95 -16.39
N GLU A 21 -1.44 -8.06 -15.89
CA GLU A 21 -0.81 -9.10 -16.73
C GLU A 21 -1.79 -9.75 -17.71
N LYS A 22 -3.08 -9.80 -17.36
CA LYS A 22 -4.16 -10.27 -18.25
C LYS A 22 -4.68 -9.20 -19.21
N GLY A 23 -4.20 -7.96 -19.12
CA GLY A 23 -4.72 -6.82 -19.89
C GLY A 23 -6.06 -6.28 -19.39
N ASN A 24 -6.53 -6.69 -18.22
CA ASN A 24 -7.78 -6.22 -17.61
C ASN A 24 -7.56 -4.91 -16.84
N TYR A 25 -7.49 -3.79 -17.58
CA TYR A 25 -7.13 -2.49 -17.00
C TYR A 25 -8.18 -1.91 -16.05
N GLU A 26 -9.46 -2.21 -16.26
CA GLU A 26 -10.56 -1.77 -15.38
C GLU A 26 -10.45 -2.44 -14.01
N ALA A 27 -10.34 -3.77 -13.97
CA ALA A 27 -10.19 -4.49 -12.71
C ALA A 27 -8.88 -4.14 -12.01
N LYS A 28 -7.78 -3.95 -12.75
CA LYS A 28 -6.54 -3.41 -12.17
C LYS A 28 -6.79 -2.06 -11.49
N GLY A 29 -7.49 -1.14 -12.14
CA GLY A 29 -7.76 0.19 -11.58
C GLY A 29 -8.56 0.09 -10.29
N LEU A 30 -9.59 -0.74 -10.26
CA LEU A 30 -10.38 -1.04 -9.07
C LEU A 30 -9.52 -1.55 -7.91
N TYR A 31 -8.62 -2.50 -8.17
CA TYR A 31 -7.77 -3.06 -7.13
C TYR A 31 -6.68 -2.08 -6.65
N ILE A 32 -6.16 -1.22 -7.53
CA ILE A 32 -5.26 -0.13 -7.13
C ILE A 32 -5.98 0.83 -6.19
N ASN A 33 -7.20 1.26 -6.53
CA ASN A 33 -7.98 2.18 -5.68
C ASN A 33 -8.23 1.56 -4.30
N LYS A 34 -8.65 0.29 -4.25
CA LYS A 34 -8.84 -0.43 -2.98
C LYS A 34 -7.58 -0.50 -2.13
N ALA A 35 -6.41 -0.69 -2.74
CA ALA A 35 -5.15 -0.66 -2.02
C ALA A 35 -4.84 0.75 -1.47
N GLN A 36 -5.08 1.80 -2.26
CA GLN A 36 -4.90 3.19 -1.85
C GLN A 36 -5.86 3.58 -0.72
N ASP A 37 -7.11 3.14 -0.74
CA ASP A 37 -8.09 3.38 0.33
C ASP A 37 -7.57 2.85 1.67
N VAL A 38 -7.07 1.62 1.70
CA VAL A 38 -6.49 1.02 2.91
C VAL A 38 -5.24 1.76 3.38
N ILE A 39 -4.35 2.18 2.46
CA ILE A 39 -3.16 2.97 2.81
C ILE A 39 -3.58 4.34 3.38
N ASN A 40 -4.62 4.96 2.84
CA ASN A 40 -5.14 6.22 3.33
C ASN A 40 -5.78 6.07 4.72
N GLU A 41 -6.49 4.97 4.98
CA GLU A 41 -7.00 4.64 6.31
C GLU A 41 -5.86 4.48 7.34
N LEU A 42 -4.81 3.71 6.99
CA LEU A 42 -3.61 3.58 7.82
C LEU A 42 -2.96 4.93 8.11
N ASN A 43 -2.94 5.83 7.12
CA ASN A 43 -2.40 7.18 7.29
C ASN A 43 -3.28 8.08 8.17
N ALA A 44 -4.61 7.95 8.04
CA ALA A 44 -5.58 8.77 8.77
C ALA A 44 -5.56 8.47 10.28
N VAL A 45 -5.26 7.23 10.67
CA VAL A 45 -5.17 6.82 12.07
C VAL A 45 -3.80 7.06 12.71
N LEU A 46 -2.81 7.57 11.96
CA LEU A 46 -1.52 7.96 12.52
C LEU A 46 -1.67 9.19 13.41
N ASP A 47 -1.42 9.01 14.71
CA ASP A 47 -1.23 10.10 15.65
C ASP A 47 0.20 10.66 15.52
N THR A 48 0.32 11.82 14.88
CA THR A 48 1.61 12.49 14.70
C THR A 48 2.10 13.21 15.95
N ASP A 49 1.22 13.53 16.89
CA ASP A 49 1.57 14.23 18.13
C ASP A 49 2.16 13.22 19.13
N ALA A 50 1.53 12.06 19.29
CA ALA A 50 2.03 10.98 20.14
C ALA A 50 3.15 10.17 19.46
N GLY A 51 3.10 9.98 18.15
CA GLY A 51 4.05 9.14 17.40
C GLY A 51 5.30 9.88 16.88
N GLY A 52 5.34 11.21 17.00
CA GLY A 52 6.50 12.05 16.67
C GLY A 52 7.11 11.79 15.29
N GLU A 53 8.43 11.58 15.27
CA GLU A 53 9.19 11.38 14.02
C GLU A 53 8.78 10.09 13.28
N ILE A 54 8.46 9.02 14.01
CA ILE A 54 8.06 7.74 13.41
C ILE A 54 6.75 7.89 12.65
N ALA A 55 5.73 8.49 13.27
CA ALA A 55 4.45 8.76 12.61
C ALA A 55 4.61 9.69 11.39
N THR A 56 5.48 10.69 11.51
CA THR A 56 5.81 11.59 10.40
C THR A 56 6.45 10.86 9.22
N ASN A 57 7.39 9.95 9.48
CA ASN A 57 8.06 9.17 8.45
C ASN A 57 7.13 8.13 7.80
N LEU A 58 6.26 7.48 8.59
CA LEU A 58 5.22 6.59 8.06
C LEU A 58 4.25 7.35 7.15
N ARG A 59 3.81 8.55 7.54
CA ARG A 59 2.94 9.40 6.71
C ARG A 59 3.56 9.73 5.36
N LYS A 60 4.85 10.09 5.34
CA LYS A 60 5.60 10.34 4.09
C LYS A 60 5.66 9.09 3.23
N LEU A 61 5.92 7.94 3.83
CA LEU A 61 6.03 6.67 3.11
C LEU A 61 4.68 6.23 2.53
N TYR A 62 3.58 6.35 3.27
CA TYR A 62 2.23 6.10 2.77
C TYR A 62 1.87 7.01 1.59
N SER A 63 2.16 8.30 1.72
CA SER A 63 1.94 9.28 0.63
C SER A 63 2.75 8.93 -0.62
N PHE A 64 4.01 8.53 -0.45
CA PHE A 64 4.86 8.06 -1.52
C PHE A 64 4.27 6.81 -2.21
N MET A 65 3.84 5.81 -1.44
CA MET A 65 3.24 4.58 -1.96
C MET A 65 1.97 4.86 -2.76
N CYS A 66 1.07 5.71 -2.26
CA CYS A 66 -0.12 6.14 -3.01
C CYS A 66 0.25 6.80 -4.35
N ASN A 67 1.25 7.68 -4.35
CA ASN A 67 1.74 8.32 -5.59
C ASN A 67 2.35 7.31 -6.57
N ARG A 68 3.08 6.30 -6.08
CA ARG A 68 3.63 5.23 -6.92
C ARG A 68 2.51 4.38 -7.54
N LEU A 69 1.48 4.04 -6.78
CA LEU A 69 0.33 3.29 -7.29
C LEU A 69 -0.43 4.06 -8.37
N SER A 70 -0.61 5.38 -8.21
CA SER A 70 -1.18 6.24 -9.27
C SER A 70 -0.32 6.25 -10.53
N GLN A 71 1.01 6.29 -10.40
CA GLN A 71 1.92 6.19 -11.54
C GLN A 71 1.84 4.82 -12.22
N ALA A 72 1.78 3.73 -11.45
CA ALA A 72 1.61 2.38 -11.98
C ALA A 72 0.31 2.25 -12.78
N ASN A 73 -0.77 2.85 -12.27
CA ASN A 73 -2.08 2.84 -12.90
C ASN A 73 -2.04 3.47 -14.31
N ILE A 74 -1.38 4.63 -14.44
CA ILE A 74 -1.21 5.39 -15.68
C ILE A 74 -0.24 4.69 -16.63
N LYS A 75 0.95 4.31 -16.13
CA LYS A 75 2.02 3.71 -16.94
C LYS A 75 1.77 2.25 -17.31
N ARG A 76 0.79 1.60 -16.65
CA ARG A 76 0.50 0.17 -16.80
C ARG A 76 1.73 -0.71 -16.52
N ASP A 77 2.51 -0.29 -15.54
CA ASP A 77 3.77 -0.94 -15.18
C ASP A 77 3.57 -1.78 -13.90
N PRO A 78 3.55 -3.13 -14.00
CA PRO A 78 3.39 -4.00 -12.84
C PRO A 78 4.57 -3.92 -11.87
N GLN A 79 5.76 -3.53 -12.33
CA GLN A 79 6.94 -3.45 -11.48
C GLN A 79 6.79 -2.38 -10.40
N ILE A 80 6.18 -1.24 -10.75
CA ILE A 80 5.89 -0.19 -9.78
C ILE A 80 4.96 -0.68 -8.66
N ILE A 81 3.98 -1.54 -8.99
CA ILE A 81 3.08 -2.12 -7.99
C ILE A 81 3.85 -3.11 -7.09
N ARG A 82 4.74 -3.94 -7.66
CA ARG A 82 5.56 -4.89 -6.90
C ARG A 82 6.50 -4.19 -5.92
N GLU A 83 7.09 -3.07 -6.30
CA GLU A 83 7.91 -2.28 -5.38
C GLU A 83 7.10 -1.80 -4.15
N VAL A 84 5.86 -1.35 -4.35
CA VAL A 84 4.99 -0.93 -3.25
C VAL A 84 4.58 -2.13 -2.39
N ILE A 85 4.37 -3.31 -2.99
CA ILE A 85 4.16 -4.56 -2.24
C ILE A 85 5.33 -4.83 -1.32
N THR A 86 6.57 -4.77 -1.82
CA THR A 86 7.78 -5.02 -1.00
C THR A 86 7.86 -4.06 0.18
N LEU A 87 7.63 -2.75 -0.04
CA LEU A 87 7.63 -1.76 1.04
C LEU A 87 6.55 -2.06 2.11
N MET A 88 5.34 -2.43 1.68
CA MET A 88 4.26 -2.81 2.60
C MET A 88 4.58 -4.10 3.35
N GLU A 89 5.23 -5.07 2.71
CA GLU A 89 5.66 -6.32 3.34
C GLU A 89 6.71 -6.09 4.43
N GLU A 90 7.72 -5.25 4.15
CA GLU A 90 8.74 -4.85 5.14
C GLU A 90 8.11 -4.18 6.36
N LEU A 91 7.20 -3.22 6.16
CA LEU A 91 6.49 -2.56 7.25
C LEU A 91 5.62 -3.55 8.05
N ASN A 92 4.91 -4.44 7.36
CA ASN A 92 4.07 -5.44 8.01
C ASN A 92 4.89 -6.42 8.87
N GLN A 93 6.09 -6.80 8.41
CA GLN A 93 7.03 -7.60 9.21
C GLN A 93 7.47 -6.84 10.46
N GLY A 94 7.79 -5.55 10.34
CA GLY A 94 8.09 -4.69 11.49
C GLY A 94 6.96 -4.66 12.52
N TRP A 95 5.71 -4.48 12.08
CA TRP A 95 4.54 -4.52 12.97
C TRP A 95 4.37 -5.88 13.64
N LYS A 96 4.49 -6.98 12.89
CA LYS A 96 4.39 -8.34 13.42
C LYS A 96 5.42 -8.62 14.50
N ALA A 97 6.65 -8.13 14.35
CA ALA A 97 7.72 -8.32 15.31
C ALA A 97 7.49 -7.60 16.66
N ILE A 98 6.64 -6.54 16.68
CA ILE A 98 6.35 -5.77 17.90
C ILE A 98 5.06 -6.25 18.57
N THR A 99 4.11 -6.79 17.80
CA THR A 99 2.81 -7.26 18.31
C THR A 99 2.71 -8.76 18.55
N GLY A 100 3.71 -9.54 18.11
CA GLY A 100 3.84 -10.97 18.37
C GLY A 100 4.71 -11.23 19.58
#